data_AF-A0A7Y0JKJ7-F1
#
_entry.id   AF-A0A7Y0JKJ7-F1
#
_cell.length_a   1.000
_cell.length_b   1.000
_cell.length_c   1.000
_cell.angle_alpha   90.00
_cell.angle_beta   90.00
_cell.angle_gamma   90.00
#
_symmetry.space_group_name_H-M   'P 1'
#
loop_
_entity.id
_entity.type
_entity.pdbx_description
1 polymer ?
#
loop_
_entity_poly.entity_id
_entity_poly.type
_entity_poly.pdbx_seq_one_letter_code
_entity_poly.pdbx_strand_id
1 'polypeptide(L)'
;MASPVFAASATPVPRPRVAADEVSATRLAASSDERVEVLSARTEYTQVFAEPTGHFTVESAVVPQRVHRADGSWADVDLSLVEGSGDIRPRASVADVRFSDGGSGPMVTLVRSGESFTVGWPLGALPKAYGVR
;
A
#
# COMPACT_ATOMS: atom_id res chain seq x y z
N MET A 1 -37.03 12.31 -0.27
CA MET A 1 -36.40 11.87 -1.53
C MET A 1 -34.96 11.52 -1.19
N ALA A 2 -34.62 10.23 -1.04
CA ALA A 2 -33.25 9.79 -0.79
C ALA A 2 -32.64 9.32 -2.10
N SER A 3 -31.53 9.93 -2.53
CA SER A 3 -30.80 9.51 -3.72
C SER A 3 -29.97 8.27 -3.41
N PRO A 4 -30.00 7.21 -4.23
CA PRO A 4 -29.13 6.06 -4.05
C PRO A 4 -27.68 6.43 -4.40
N VAL A 5 -26.75 6.08 -3.51
CA VAL A 5 -25.31 6.13 -3.79
C VAL A 5 -24.99 4.93 -4.67
N PHE A 6 -24.62 5.18 -5.94
CA PHE A 6 -24.05 4.15 -6.80
C PHE A 6 -22.66 3.80 -6.28
N ALA A 7 -22.48 2.57 -5.79
CA ALA A 7 -21.14 2.01 -5.61
C ALA A 7 -20.55 1.83 -7.01
N ALA A 8 -19.63 2.72 -7.40
CA ALA A 8 -18.85 2.54 -8.62
C ALA A 8 -18.02 1.26 -8.46
N SER A 9 -18.41 0.21 -9.19
CA SER A 9 -17.56 -0.96 -9.37
C SER A 9 -16.37 -0.50 -10.20
N ALA A 10 -15.22 -0.27 -9.57
CA ALA A 10 -13.99 -0.03 -10.30
C ALA A 10 -13.65 -1.32 -11.07
N THR A 11 -13.76 -1.28 -12.39
CA THR A 11 -13.19 -2.33 -13.25
C THR A 11 -11.72 -2.52 -12.88
N PRO A 12 -11.24 -3.76 -12.69
CA PRO A 12 -9.82 -3.99 -12.45
C PRO A 12 -9.05 -3.42 -13.64
N VAL A 13 -8.30 -2.34 -13.41
CA VAL A 13 -7.39 -1.80 -14.43
C VAL A 13 -6.36 -2.90 -14.67
N PRO A 14 -6.19 -3.38 -15.93
CA PRO A 14 -5.17 -4.36 -16.25
C PRO A 14 -3.83 -3.85 -15.72
N ARG A 15 -3.14 -4.67 -14.91
CA ARG A 15 -1.84 -4.27 -14.39
C ARG A 15 -0.89 -4.11 -15.58
N PRO A 16 -0.36 -2.90 -15.83
CA PRO A 16 0.58 -2.69 -16.91
C PRO A 16 1.80 -3.58 -16.71
N ARG A 17 2.44 -3.96 -17.82
CA ARG A 17 3.71 -4.70 -17.76
C ARG A 17 4.72 -3.85 -17.00
N VAL A 18 5.70 -4.51 -16.39
CA VAL A 18 6.72 -3.86 -15.57
C VAL A 18 8.08 -4.28 -16.08
N ALA A 19 9.00 -3.33 -16.16
CA ALA A 19 10.42 -3.57 -16.43
C ALA A 19 11.28 -2.94 -15.34
N ALA A 20 12.51 -3.41 -15.20
CA ALA A 20 13.39 -3.02 -14.10
C ALA A 20 13.79 -1.53 -14.17
N ASP A 21 14.02 -1.02 -15.38
CA ASP A 21 14.58 0.30 -15.64
C ASP A 21 13.98 0.94 -16.92
N GLU A 22 14.29 2.21 -17.16
CA GLU A 22 13.75 2.98 -18.29
C GLU A 22 14.13 2.39 -19.66
N VAL A 23 15.34 1.84 -19.79
CA VAL A 23 15.85 1.30 -21.07
C VAL A 23 15.08 0.03 -21.44
N SER A 24 14.92 -0.88 -20.48
CA SER A 24 14.15 -2.10 -20.66
C SER A 24 12.65 -1.81 -20.83
N ALA A 25 12.09 -0.84 -20.09
CA ALA A 25 10.71 -0.41 -20.23
C ALA A 25 10.42 0.16 -21.61
N THR A 26 11.26 1.06 -22.12
CA THR A 26 11.09 1.69 -23.44
C THR A 26 11.15 0.66 -24.56
N ARG A 27 12.13 -0.27 -24.50
CA ARG A 27 12.25 -1.35 -25.50
C ARG A 27 11.02 -2.24 -25.48
N LEU A 28 10.55 -2.62 -24.28
CA LEU A 28 9.39 -3.48 -24.15
C LEU A 28 8.13 -2.77 -24.62
N ALA A 29 7.93 -1.50 -24.27
CA ALA A 29 6.78 -0.71 -24.69
C ALA A 29 6.70 -0.59 -26.22
N ALA A 30 7.80 -0.25 -26.87
CA ALA A 30 7.88 -0.18 -28.33
C ALA A 30 7.60 -1.54 -29.00
N SER A 31 8.09 -2.64 -28.43
CA SER A 31 7.91 -3.98 -29.01
C SER A 31 6.53 -4.60 -28.75
N SER A 32 5.84 -4.19 -27.69
CA SER A 32 4.55 -4.76 -27.27
C SER A 32 3.35 -3.89 -27.60
N ASP A 33 3.57 -2.65 -28.01
CA ASP A 33 2.53 -1.63 -28.23
C ASP A 33 1.64 -1.40 -26.99
N GLU A 34 2.21 -1.66 -25.81
CA GLU A 34 1.58 -1.45 -24.50
C GLU A 34 2.49 -0.56 -23.65
N ARG A 35 1.88 0.26 -22.77
CA ARG A 35 2.67 1.02 -21.79
C ARG A 35 3.34 0.08 -20.78
N VAL A 36 4.57 0.41 -20.38
CA VAL A 36 5.36 -0.41 -19.46
C VAL A 36 5.84 0.43 -18.29
N GLU A 37 5.59 -0.01 -17.08
CA GLU A 37 6.05 0.65 -15.88
C GLU A 37 7.56 0.47 -15.67
N VAL A 38 8.21 1.56 -15.25
CA VAL A 38 9.60 1.63 -14.83
C VAL A 38 9.68 1.37 -13.32
N LEU A 39 10.04 0.13 -12.93
CA LEU A 39 10.01 -0.28 -11.52
C LEU A 39 11.00 0.51 -10.65
N SER A 40 12.19 0.84 -11.19
CA SER A 40 13.20 1.63 -10.48
C SER A 40 12.74 3.04 -10.11
N ALA A 41 11.71 3.57 -10.79
CA ALA A 41 11.14 4.89 -10.54
C ALA A 41 9.85 4.85 -9.70
N ARG A 42 9.39 3.65 -9.32
CA ARG A 42 8.18 3.47 -8.50
C ARG A 42 8.46 3.91 -7.06
N THR A 43 7.53 4.68 -6.50
CA THR A 43 7.47 5.02 -5.07
C THR A 43 6.12 4.61 -4.48
N GLU A 44 5.88 4.86 -3.19
CA GLU A 44 4.55 4.64 -2.61
C GLU A 44 3.48 5.57 -3.21
N TYR A 45 3.89 6.67 -3.84
CA TYR A 45 3.04 7.74 -4.36
C TYR A 45 3.02 7.83 -5.88
N THR A 46 4.06 7.32 -6.56
CA THR A 46 4.32 7.61 -7.97
C THR A 46 4.60 6.34 -8.76
N GLN A 47 4.07 6.28 -9.98
CA GLN A 47 4.43 5.30 -11.00
C GLN A 47 4.88 6.05 -12.27
N VAL A 48 5.91 5.54 -12.94
CA VAL A 48 6.42 6.08 -14.19
C VAL A 48 6.26 5.03 -15.27
N PHE A 49 5.73 5.41 -16.42
CA PHE A 49 5.45 4.51 -17.53
C PHE A 49 6.16 4.98 -18.79
N ALA A 50 6.84 4.06 -19.48
CA ALA A 50 7.26 4.24 -20.85
C ALA A 50 6.07 3.96 -21.77
N GLU A 51 5.75 4.90 -22.65
CA GLU A 51 4.69 4.76 -23.64
C GLU A 51 5.25 4.21 -24.96
N PRO A 52 4.48 3.45 -25.77
CA PRO A 52 4.95 2.91 -27.06
C PRO A 52 5.46 3.96 -28.03
N THR A 53 4.95 5.18 -27.91
CA THR A 53 5.35 6.35 -28.73
C THR A 53 6.68 6.98 -28.31
N GLY A 54 7.28 6.52 -27.21
CA GLY A 54 8.61 6.93 -26.75
C GLY A 54 8.65 8.06 -25.72
N HIS A 55 7.51 8.60 -25.29
CA HIS A 55 7.44 9.52 -24.14
C HIS A 55 7.18 8.76 -22.83
N PHE A 56 7.34 9.46 -21.70
CA PHE A 56 7.03 8.91 -20.38
C PHE A 56 5.80 9.61 -19.77
N THR A 57 4.97 8.82 -19.09
CA THR A 57 3.84 9.29 -18.28
C THR A 57 4.17 9.11 -16.81
N VAL A 58 3.97 10.15 -15.99
CA VAL A 58 4.07 10.07 -14.54
C VAL A 58 2.69 10.14 -13.93
N GLU A 59 2.33 9.13 -13.15
CA GLU A 59 1.10 9.10 -12.37
C GLU A 59 1.46 9.27 -10.90
N SER A 60 0.81 10.23 -10.23
CA SER A 60 1.07 10.54 -8.82
C SER A 60 -0.23 10.61 -8.04
N ALA A 61 -0.16 10.17 -6.78
CA ALA A 61 -1.26 10.21 -5.84
C ALA A 61 -0.93 11.13 -4.66
N VAL A 62 -1.97 11.72 -4.06
CA VAL A 62 -1.85 12.57 -2.86
C VAL A 62 -1.68 11.76 -1.57
N VAL A 63 -2.00 10.46 -1.62
CA VAL A 63 -1.84 9.50 -0.52
C VAL A 63 -1.19 8.23 -1.05
N PRO A 64 -0.42 7.49 -0.22
CA PRO A 64 0.23 6.26 -0.65
C PRO A 64 -0.77 5.25 -1.23
N GLN A 65 -0.44 4.70 -2.39
CA GLN A 65 -1.24 3.65 -3.04
C GLN A 65 -0.56 2.28 -2.95
N ARG A 66 0.75 2.26 -2.73
CA ARG A 66 1.59 1.05 -2.81
C ARG A 66 2.51 0.96 -1.60
N VAL A 67 2.83 -0.27 -1.20
CA VAL A 67 3.75 -0.58 -0.09
C VAL A 67 4.98 -1.27 -0.66
N HIS A 68 6.17 -0.71 -0.39
CA HIS A 68 7.44 -1.38 -0.63
C HIS A 68 7.80 -2.25 0.58
N ARG A 69 7.95 -3.56 0.36
CA ARG A 69 8.25 -4.53 1.41
C ARG A 69 9.75 -4.74 1.57
N ALA A 70 10.13 -5.26 2.72
CA ALA A 70 11.54 -5.57 3.04
C ALA A 70 12.16 -6.62 2.10
N ASP A 71 11.34 -7.45 1.44
CA ASP A 71 11.79 -8.42 0.41
C ASP A 71 11.97 -7.80 -0.99
N GLY A 72 11.79 -6.48 -1.12
CA GLY A 72 11.87 -5.74 -2.39
C GLY A 72 10.59 -5.84 -3.23
N SER A 73 9.56 -6.55 -2.76
CA SER A 73 8.28 -6.63 -3.47
C SER A 73 7.41 -5.39 -3.24
N TRP A 74 6.46 -5.19 -4.15
CA TRP A 74 5.43 -4.19 -4.03
C TRP A 74 4.06 -4.85 -3.86
N ALA A 75 3.19 -4.23 -3.07
CA ALA A 75 1.75 -4.49 -3.13
C ALA A 75 0.97 -3.20 -3.08
N ASP A 76 -0.30 -3.29 -3.44
CA ASP A 76 -1.25 -2.24 -3.15
C ASP A 76 -1.44 -2.10 -1.63
N VAL A 77 -1.74 -0.89 -1.18
CA VAL A 77 -2.11 -0.65 0.21
C VAL A 77 -3.38 -1.42 0.53
N ASP A 78 -3.33 -2.22 1.60
CA ASP A 78 -4.44 -3.00 2.12
C ASP A 78 -4.50 -2.82 3.63
N LEU A 79 -5.40 -1.91 4.05
CA LEU A 79 -5.58 -1.56 5.45
C LEU A 79 -6.56 -2.50 6.19
N SER A 80 -7.00 -3.57 5.54
CA SER A 80 -7.82 -4.60 6.19
C SER A 80 -7.04 -5.22 7.34
N LEU A 81 -7.66 -5.29 8.51
CA LEU A 81 -7.01 -5.77 9.72
C LEU A 81 -7.02 -7.29 9.76
N VAL A 82 -5.94 -7.87 10.25
CA VAL A 82 -5.79 -9.30 10.48
C VAL A 82 -5.19 -9.54 11.86
N GLU A 83 -5.65 -10.60 12.51
CA GLU A 83 -5.09 -11.06 13.78
C GLU A 83 -3.72 -11.72 13.54
N GLY A 84 -2.75 -11.31 14.34
CA GLY A 84 -1.44 -11.92 14.48
C GLY A 84 -1.32 -12.71 15.79
N SER A 85 -0.10 -13.04 16.16
CA SER A 85 0.20 -13.73 17.42
C SER A 85 0.23 -12.74 18.59
N GLY A 86 -0.95 -12.28 19.02
CA GLY A 86 -1.14 -11.38 20.16
C GLY A 86 -1.29 -9.90 19.82
N ASP A 87 -1.39 -9.57 18.53
CA ASP A 87 -1.67 -8.23 18.04
C ASP A 87 -2.54 -8.27 16.78
N ILE A 88 -3.00 -7.10 16.34
CA ILE A 88 -3.82 -6.92 15.15
C ILE A 88 -3.09 -5.95 14.23
N ARG A 89 -2.99 -6.26 12.95
CA ARG A 89 -2.19 -5.49 11.98
C ARG A 89 -2.91 -5.33 10.65
N PRO A 90 -2.67 -4.24 9.90
CA PRO A 90 -3.05 -4.16 8.48
C PRO A 90 -2.35 -5.23 7.65
N ARG A 91 -3.01 -5.73 6.58
CA ARG A 91 -2.41 -6.68 5.61
C ARG A 91 -1.23 -6.08 4.85
N ALA A 92 -1.31 -4.81 4.45
CA ALA A 92 -0.24 -4.08 3.79
C ALA A 92 -0.36 -2.57 4.08
N SER A 93 0.57 -2.03 4.86
CA SER A 93 0.63 -0.60 5.20
C SER A 93 2.03 -0.05 4.97
N VAL A 94 2.13 1.22 4.59
CA VAL A 94 3.41 1.94 4.43
C VAL A 94 4.13 2.19 5.76
N ALA A 95 3.41 2.07 6.87
CA ALA A 95 3.96 2.05 8.23
C ALA A 95 3.63 0.70 8.89
N ASP A 96 4.54 0.18 9.69
CA ASP A 96 4.29 -1.00 10.53
C ASP A 96 3.40 -0.55 11.70
N VAL A 97 2.10 -0.84 11.60
CA VAL A 97 1.10 -0.51 12.62
C VAL A 97 0.66 -1.78 13.32
N ARG A 98 0.73 -1.76 14.65
CA ARG A 98 0.32 -2.87 15.52
C ARG A 98 -0.65 -2.35 16.55
N PHE A 99 -1.83 -2.95 16.58
CA PHE A 99 -2.84 -2.73 17.62
C PHE A 99 -2.76 -3.88 18.61
N SER A 100 -2.75 -3.58 19.91
CA SER A 100 -2.69 -4.63 20.94
C SER A 100 -4.00 -5.38 21.07
N ASP A 101 -3.91 -6.69 21.31
CA ASP A 101 -5.05 -7.53 21.73
C ASP A 101 -5.22 -7.50 23.26
N GLY A 102 -5.16 -6.32 23.88
CA GLY A 102 -5.28 -6.14 25.33
C GLY A 102 -3.98 -6.31 26.14
N GLY A 103 -4.11 -6.25 27.47
CA GLY A 103 -2.99 -6.40 28.42
C GLY A 103 -2.41 -5.06 28.90
N SER A 104 -1.15 -5.04 29.33
CA SER A 104 -0.52 -3.85 29.94
C SER A 104 0.40 -3.06 29.00
N GLY A 105 0.47 -3.46 27.72
CA GLY A 105 1.31 -2.81 26.72
C GLY A 105 0.68 -1.55 26.10
N PRO A 106 1.37 -0.88 25.17
CA PRO A 106 0.79 0.20 24.37
C PRO A 106 -0.46 -0.26 23.62
N MET A 107 -1.43 0.62 23.42
CA MET A 107 -2.60 0.35 22.59
C MET A 107 -2.24 0.27 21.12
N VAL A 108 -1.39 1.18 20.66
CA VAL A 108 -0.90 1.23 19.28
C VAL A 108 0.60 1.41 19.30
N THR A 109 1.29 0.66 18.46
CA THR A 109 2.69 0.91 18.09
C THR A 109 2.73 1.16 16.58
N LEU A 110 3.35 2.25 16.17
CA LEU A 110 3.58 2.60 14.77
C LEU A 110 5.09 2.76 14.56
N VAL A 111 5.64 2.10 13.54
CA VAL A 111 7.01 2.30 13.09
C VAL A 111 7.02 2.73 11.63
N ARG A 112 7.70 3.84 11.33
CA ARG A 112 7.88 4.33 9.96
C ARG A 112 9.25 4.96 9.82
N SER A 113 9.98 4.59 8.76
CA SER A 113 11.31 5.14 8.49
C SER A 113 12.29 5.04 9.67
N GLY A 114 12.16 3.98 10.48
CA GLY A 114 12.98 3.75 11.69
C GLY A 114 12.51 4.51 12.94
N GLU A 115 11.53 5.39 12.83
CA GLU A 115 10.96 6.12 13.97
C GLU A 115 9.76 5.37 14.55
N SER A 116 9.68 5.32 15.88
CA SER A 116 8.58 4.66 16.60
C SER A 116 7.69 5.66 17.33
N PHE A 117 6.39 5.51 17.18
CA PHE A 117 5.36 6.23 17.93
C PHE A 117 4.45 5.22 18.65
N THR A 118 4.13 5.50 19.91
CA THR A 118 3.24 4.63 20.70
C THR A 118 2.10 5.41 21.32
N VAL A 119 0.90 4.83 21.28
CA VAL A 119 -0.28 5.34 21.99
C VAL A 119 -0.55 4.44 23.20
N GLY A 120 -0.59 5.03 24.39
CA GLY A 120 -0.92 4.32 25.64
C GLY A 120 -2.42 4.26 25.93
N TRP A 121 -2.80 3.49 26.95
CA TRP A 121 -4.16 3.41 27.48
C TRP A 121 -4.20 3.90 28.93
N PRO A 122 -5.01 4.92 29.27
CA PRO A 122 -4.93 5.54 30.60
C PRO A 122 -5.73 4.82 31.68
N LEU A 123 -6.60 3.86 31.33
CA LEU A 123 -7.55 3.24 32.27
C LEU A 123 -7.03 1.94 32.91
N GLY A 124 -5.71 1.70 32.86
CA GLY A 124 -5.08 0.48 33.38
C GLY A 124 -4.86 -0.56 32.29
N ALA A 125 -5.25 -1.81 32.54
CA ALA A 125 -5.10 -2.88 31.54
C ALA A 125 -6.05 -2.65 30.35
N LEU A 126 -5.51 -2.81 29.14
CA LEU A 126 -6.27 -2.74 27.91
C LEU A 126 -7.24 -3.93 27.85
N PRO A 127 -8.52 -3.67 27.53
CA PRO A 127 -9.46 -4.72 27.21
C PRO A 127 -8.97 -5.58 26.05
N LYS A 128 -9.41 -6.85 26.03
CA LYS A 128 -9.23 -7.74 24.89
C LYS A 128 -9.89 -7.14 23.65
N ALA A 129 -9.23 -7.22 22.50
CA ALA A 129 -9.82 -6.75 21.27
C ALA A 129 -11.02 -7.64 20.92
N TYR A 130 -12.03 -7.04 20.30
CA TYR A 130 -13.24 -7.75 19.90
C TYR A 130 -13.40 -7.72 18.38
N GLY A 131 -13.43 -8.91 17.77
CA GLY A 131 -13.87 -9.14 16.39
C GLY A 131 -13.07 -8.40 15.33
N VAL A 132 -11.99 -9.02 14.83
CA VAL A 132 -11.38 -8.62 13.55
C VAL A 132 -12.11 -9.35 12.43
N ARG A 133 -12.76 -8.61 11.52
CA ARG A 133 -13.37 -9.16 10.30
C ARG A 133 -12.58 -8.75 9.09
#